data_AF-A0A7S5L2V5-F1
#
_entry.id   AF-A0A7S5L2V5-F1
#
_cell.length_a   1.000
_cell.length_b   1.000
_cell.length_c   1.000
_cell.angle_alpha   90.00
_cell.angle_beta   90.00
_cell.angle_gamma   90.00
#
_symmetry.space_group_name_H-M   'P 1'
#
loop_
_entity.id
_entity.type
_entity.pdbx_description
1 polymer ?
#
loop_
_entity_poly.entity_id
_entity_poly.type
_entity_poly.pdbx_seq_one_letter_code
_entity_poly.pdbx_strand_id
1 'polypeptide(L)' 'MSHGKCEPTNTNAADYKLYARFDAGETLESVLASPPTTKHNKVTSEGNIRTEHRMWIAWRKKHPRPL' A
#
# COMPACT_ATOMS: atom_id res chain seq x y z
N MET A 1 1.91 -9.15 -0.82
CA MET A 1 2.32 -8.32 0.33
C MET A 1 3.82 -8.47 0.45
N SER A 2 4.56 -7.46 0.00
CA SER A 2 6.03 -7.40 0.08
C SER A 2 6.50 -7.21 1.53
N HIS A 3 5.57 -6.91 2.46
CA HIS A 3 5.85 -6.67 3.88
C HIS A 3 6.93 -5.59 4.07
N GLY A 4 6.99 -4.59 3.18
CA GLY A 4 7.99 -3.52 3.25
C GLY A 4 9.44 -3.92 2.94
N LYS A 5 9.68 -5.16 2.47
CA LYS A 5 11.04 -5.62 2.11
C LYS A 5 11.55 -4.98 0.82
N CYS A 6 10.62 -4.69 -0.09
CA CYS A 6 10.87 -4.04 -1.36
C CYS A 6 9.63 -3.27 -1.81
N GLU A 7 9.84 -2.33 -2.73
CA GLU A 7 8.76 -1.71 -3.47
C GLU A 7 7.98 -2.79 -4.25
N PRO A 8 6.65 -2.92 -4.04
CA PRO A 8 5.85 -3.87 -4.79
C PRO A 8 5.86 -3.54 -6.29
N THR A 9 5.98 -4.56 -7.15
CA THR A 9 5.98 -4.40 -8.61
C THR A 9 4.78 -5.05 -9.30
N ASN A 10 4.06 -5.93 -8.60
CA ASN A 10 2.89 -6.62 -9.17
C ASN A 10 1.65 -5.73 -9.08
N THR A 11 1.24 -5.17 -10.22
CA THR A 11 0.09 -4.25 -10.34
C THR A 11 -1.24 -4.82 -9.85
N ASN A 12 -1.40 -6.15 -9.87
CA ASN A 12 -2.61 -6.83 -9.42
C ASN A 12 -2.64 -7.09 -7.91
N ALA A 13 -1.51 -6.95 -7.21
CA ALA A 13 -1.40 -7.21 -5.78
C ALA A 13 -1.85 -6.00 -4.94
N ALA A 14 -2.36 -6.28 -3.74
CA ALA A 14 -2.92 -5.24 -2.88
C ALA A 14 -1.85 -4.27 -2.36
N ASP A 15 -0.66 -4.75 -2.05
CA ASP A 15 0.49 -3.94 -1.64
C ASP A 15 0.88 -2.90 -2.70
N TYR A 16 0.94 -3.29 -3.98
CA TYR A 16 1.17 -2.35 -5.08
C TYR A 16 0.10 -1.25 -5.11
N LYS A 17 -1.17 -1.65 -5.10
CA LYS A 17 -2.30 -0.71 -5.13
C LYS A 17 -2.26 0.25 -3.93
N LEU A 18 -1.91 -0.25 -2.75
CA LEU A 18 -1.77 0.55 -1.53
C LEU A 18 -0.63 1.56 -1.64
N TYR A 19 0.56 1.13 -2.08
CA TYR A 19 1.71 2.03 -2.26
C TYR A 19 1.39 3.14 -3.27
N ALA A 20 0.76 2.79 -4.40
CA ALA A 20 0.38 3.78 -5.40
C ALA A 20 -0.59 4.85 -4.86
N ARG A 21 -1.55 4.46 -4.02
CA ARG A 21 -2.50 5.41 -3.39
C ARG A 21 -1.82 6.30 -2.37
N PHE A 22 -0.97 5.75 -1.53
CA PHE A 22 -0.22 6.55 -0.56
C PHE A 22 0.79 7.48 -1.24
N ASP A 23 1.43 7.05 -2.33
CA ASP A 23 2.28 7.90 -3.16
C ASP A 23 1.51 9.04 -3.83
N ALA A 24 0.22 8.82 -4.16
CA ALA A 24 -0.67 9.85 -4.66
C ALA A 24 -1.17 10.81 -3.56
N GLY A 25 -0.75 10.63 -2.31
CA GLY A 25 -1.09 11.48 -1.18
C GLY A 25 -2.38 11.11 -0.45
N GLU A 26 -2.97 9.94 -0.73
CA GLU A 26 -4.14 9.49 0.02
C GLU A 26 -3.81 9.16 1.48
N THR A 27 -4.74 9.47 2.39
CA THR A 27 -4.59 9.15 3.82
C THR A 27 -4.98 7.69 4.12
N LEU A 28 -4.53 7.18 5.26
CA LEU A 28 -4.93 5.85 5.75
C LEU A 28 -6.45 5.73 5.86
N GLU A 29 -7.13 6.78 6.33
CA GLU A 29 -8.59 6.82 6.51
C GLU A 29 -9.32 6.69 5.16
N SER A 30 -8.86 7.41 4.13
CA SER A 30 -9.40 7.29 2.76
C SER A 30 -9.25 5.87 2.21
N VAL A 31 -8.09 5.26 2.42
CA VAL A 31 -7.80 3.91 1.96
C VAL A 31 -8.61 2.86 2.72
N LEU A 32 -8.85 3.05 4.01
CA LEU A 32 -9.72 2.18 4.81
C LEU A 32 -11.20 2.32 4.46
N ALA A 33 -11.65 3.52 4.08
CA ALA A 33 -13.03 3.75 3.63
C ALA A 33 -13.33 3.12 2.26
N SER A 34 -12.30 2.98 1.40
CA SER A 34 -12.42 2.30 0.11
C SER A 34 -11.25 1.33 -0.12
N PRO A 35 -11.22 0.16 0.55
CA PRO A 35 -10.10 -0.77 0.46
C PRO A 35 -9.88 -1.32 -0.95
N PRO A 36 -8.62 -1.45 -1.43
CA PRO A 36 -8.36 -2.11 -2.70
C PRO A 36 -8.60 -3.63 -2.60
N THR A 37 -8.74 -4.28 -3.76
CA THR A 37 -8.81 -5.75 -3.84
C THR A 37 -7.44 -6.40 -3.97
N THR A 38 -7.31 -7.57 -3.36
CA THR A 38 -6.20 -8.51 -3.56
C THR A 38 -6.18 -9.08 -4.98
N LYS A 39 -5.11 -9.79 -5.34
CA LYS A 39 -5.00 -10.52 -6.62
C LYS A 39 -6.09 -11.59 -6.86
N HIS A 40 -6.83 -11.95 -5.80
CA HIS A 40 -7.94 -12.91 -5.85
C HIS A 40 -9.31 -12.22 -5.81
N ASN A 41 -9.38 -10.92 -6.14
CA ASN A 41 -10.60 -10.10 -6.11
C ASN A 41 -11.30 -10.02 -4.74
N LYS A 42 -10.62 -10.41 -3.66
CA LYS A 42 -11.10 -10.22 -2.29
C LYS A 42 -10.69 -8.84 -1.78
N VAL A 43 -11.58 -8.17 -1.04
CA VAL A 43 -11.29 -6.91 -0.35
C VAL A 43 -10.10 -7.10 0.60
N THR A 44 -9.15 -6.16 0.60
CA THR A 44 -8.00 -6.20 1.50
C THR A 44 -8.43 -5.87 2.92
N SER A 45 -8.05 -6.69 3.89
CA SER A 45 -8.42 -6.47 5.30
C SER A 45 -7.77 -5.21 5.87
N GLU A 46 -8.46 -4.57 6.82
CA GLU A 46 -7.95 -3.41 7.55
C GLU A 46 -6.58 -3.66 8.18
N GLY A 47 -6.37 -4.82 8.81
CA GLY A 47 -5.08 -5.18 9.42
C GLY A 47 -3.94 -5.20 8.40
N ASN A 48 -4.18 -5.69 7.20
CA ASN A 48 -3.19 -5.69 6.11
C ASN A 48 -2.92 -4.26 5.62
N ILE A 49 -3.95 -3.44 5.49
CA ILE A 49 -3.82 -2.03 5.06
C ILE A 49 -2.97 -1.25 6.07
N ARG A 50 -3.28 -1.35 7.36
CA ARG A 50 -2.51 -0.68 8.43
C ARG A 50 -1.06 -1.14 8.47
N THR A 51 -0.82 -2.44 8.25
CA THR A 51 0.54 -3.00 8.19
C THR A 51 1.30 -2.42 7.01
N GLU A 52 0.73 -2.47 5.80
CA GLU A 52 1.38 -1.94 4.61
C GLU A 52 1.58 -0.42 4.66
N HIS A 53 0.66 0.33 5.27
CA HIS A 53 0.84 1.78 5.46
C HIS A 53 2.09 2.08 6.31
N ARG A 54 2.30 1.36 7.41
CA ARG A 54 3.52 1.49 8.24
C ARG A 54 4.77 1.13 7.44
N MET A 55 4.69 0.06 6.65
CA MET A 55 5.80 -0.38 5.80
C MET A 55 6.12 0.63 4.69
N TRP A 56 5.08 1.20 4.07
CA TRP A 56 5.21 2.24 3.04
C TRP A 56 5.89 3.49 3.60
N ILE A 57 5.47 3.99 4.78
CA ILE A 57 6.13 5.12 5.44
C ILE A 57 7.62 4.82 5.66
N ALA A 58 7.93 3.65 6.21
CA ALA A 58 9.32 3.24 6.48
C ALA A 58 10.14 3.12 5.19
N TRP A 59 9.55 2.60 4.12
CA TRP A 59 10.18 2.48 2.80
C TRP A 59 10.44 3.85 2.19
N ARG A 60 9.43 4.73 2.11
CA ARG A 60 9.56 6.07 1.52
C ARG A 60 10.50 6.99 2.27
N LYS A 61 10.66 6.80 3.59
CA LYS A 61 11.70 7.49 4.35
C LYS A 61 13.12 7.15 3.87
N LYS A 62 13.35 5.91 3.43
CA LYS A 62 14.66 5.44 2.91
C LYS A 62 14.79 5.64 1.39
N HIS A 63 13.66 5.59 0.69
CA HIS A 63 13.55 5.63 -0.77
C HIS A 63 12.52 6.70 -1.18
N PRO A 64 12.84 7.99 -0.99
CA PRO A 64 11.95 9.07 -1.40
C PRO A 64 11.74 9.01 -2.91
N ARG A 65 10.50 9.24 -3.37
CA ARG A 65 10.26 9.46 -4.79
C ARG A 65 10.64 10.90 -5.14
N PRO A 66 11.29 11.13 -6.30
CA PRO A 66 11.45 12.48 -6.81
C PRO A 66 10.06 13.09 -7.02
N LEU A 67 9.91 14.33 -6.58
CA LEU A 67 8.72 15.16 -6.80
C LEU A 67 8.56 15.50 -8.28
#